data_AF-A0A093FXC3-F1
#
_entry.id   AF-A0A093FXC3-F1
#
_cell.length_a   1.000
_cell.length_b   1.000
_cell.length_c   1.000
_cell.angle_alpha   90.00
_cell.angle_beta   90.00
_cell.angle_gamma   90.00
#
_symmetry.space_group_name_H-M   'P 1'
#
loop_
_entity.id
_entity.type
_entity.pdbx_description
1 polymer ?
#
loop_
_entity_poly.entity_id
_entity_poly.type
_entity_poly.pdbx_seq_one_letter_code
_entity_poly.pdbx_strand_id
1 'polypeptide(L)'
;GGSLGVLVEIHRDSINGTVGQSALLPVSYRFDGAPRFPLSFHWVFSNRVDKLVNCLVTNCSLGAGGAPSNCSARCFVHATHQGRVELFPENGSLVLRDLRLSDSGVYSVT
;
A
#
# COMPACT_ATOMS: atom_id res chain seq x y z
N GLY A 1 -16.58 10.15 -22.00
CA GLY A 1 -15.22 9.72 -21.64
C GLY A 1 -15.08 9.86 -20.14
N GLY A 2 -14.92 8.75 -19.42
CA GLY A 2 -14.65 8.76 -17.98
C GLY A 2 -13.16 8.56 -17.74
N SER A 3 -12.60 9.28 -16.77
CA SER A 3 -11.25 9.06 -16.27
C SER A 3 -11.11 7.59 -15.87
N LEU A 4 -10.09 6.89 -16.38
CA LEU A 4 -9.79 5.49 -16.03
C LEU A 4 -8.94 5.41 -14.74
N GLY A 5 -9.07 6.40 -13.87
CA GLY A 5 -8.15 6.65 -12.76
C GLY A 5 -8.44 5.84 -11.50
N VAL A 6 -7.37 5.45 -10.82
CA VAL A 6 -7.42 5.08 -9.40
C VAL A 6 -7.17 6.35 -8.59
N LEU A 7 -8.06 6.66 -7.66
CA LEU A 7 -7.89 7.75 -6.70
C LEU A 7 -7.29 7.16 -5.44
N VAL A 8 -6.14 7.69 -5.01
CA VAL A 8 -5.47 7.30 -3.77
C VAL A 8 -5.56 8.47 -2.79
N GLU A 9 -5.95 8.19 -1.56
CA GLU A 9 -6.03 9.17 -0.47
C GLU A 9 -5.06 8.77 0.64
N ILE A 10 -4.21 9.72 1.03
CA ILE A 10 -3.28 9.59 2.17
C ILE A 10 -3.99 10.17 3.39
N HIS A 11 -4.26 9.35 4.41
CA HIS A 11 -5.00 9.83 5.59
C HIS A 11 -4.11 10.48 6.64
N ARG A 12 -2.80 10.23 6.59
CA ARG A 12 -1.80 10.79 7.50
C ARG A 12 -0.48 11.07 6.79
N ASP A 13 -0.09 12.34 6.78
CA ASP A 13 1.15 12.79 6.11
C ASP A 13 2.41 12.52 6.94
N SER A 14 2.27 12.33 8.25
CA SER A 14 3.37 11.97 9.15
C SER A 14 2.92 10.96 10.20
N ILE A 15 3.77 9.96 10.45
CA ILE A 15 3.52 8.92 11.45
C ILE A 15 4.76 8.79 12.33
N ASN A 16 4.55 8.81 13.64
CA ASN A 16 5.58 8.49 14.61
C ASN A 16 5.51 7.01 14.96
N GLY A 17 6.66 6.37 15.10
CA GLY A 17 6.78 4.96 15.47
C GLY A 17 7.87 4.74 16.51
N THR A 18 7.72 3.69 17.29
CA THR A 18 8.70 3.27 18.30
C THR A 18 9.47 2.06 17.80
N VAL A 19 10.79 2.04 18.01
CA VAL A 19 11.64 0.89 17.62
C VAL A 19 11.09 -0.41 18.23
N GLY A 20 11.03 -1.47 17.42
CA GLY A 20 10.49 -2.79 17.78
C GLY A 20 8.96 -2.89 17.76
N GLN A 21 8.23 -1.78 17.60
CA GLN A 21 6.77 -1.79 17.45
C GLN A 21 6.36 -1.81 15.97
N SER A 22 5.06 -1.86 15.70
CA SER A 22 4.49 -1.75 14.36
C SER A 22 3.99 -0.33 14.11
N ALA A 23 4.13 0.15 12.86
CA ALA A 23 3.46 1.36 12.39
C ALA A 23 2.56 1.04 11.20
N LEU A 24 1.41 1.71 11.15
CA LEU A 24 0.47 1.67 10.05
C LEU A 24 0.69 2.90 9.18
N LEU A 25 0.89 2.71 7.88
CA LEU A 25 0.84 3.72 6.83
C LEU A 25 -0.57 3.69 6.22
N PRO A 26 -1.49 4.60 6.64
CA PRO A 26 -2.90 4.49 6.29
C PRO A 26 -3.20 5.23 4.99
N VAL A 27 -3.53 4.48 3.95
CA VAL A 27 -4.06 5.00 2.68
C VAL A 27 -5.38 4.32 2.34
N SER A 28 -6.16 4.94 1.48
CA SER A 28 -7.30 4.29 0.81
C SER A 28 -7.15 4.50 -0.68
N TYR A 29 -7.80 3.63 -1.45
CA TYR A 29 -7.96 3.87 -2.88
C TYR A 29 -9.35 3.48 -3.32
N ARG A 30 -9.80 4.11 -4.40
CA ARG A 30 -11.05 3.78 -5.09
C ARG A 30 -10.89 3.95 -6.59
N PHE A 31 -11.68 3.21 -7.35
CA PHE A 31 -11.75 3.37 -8.79
C PHE A 31 -12.73 4.49 -9.14
N ASP A 32 -12.29 5.46 -9.93
CA ASP A 32 -13.10 6.57 -10.47
C ASP A 32 -13.70 6.23 -11.85
N GLY A 33 -13.87 4.93 -12.13
CA GLY A 33 -14.28 4.42 -13.43
C GLY A 33 -14.28 2.89 -13.46
N ALA A 34 -14.20 2.32 -14.66
CA ALA A 34 -14.14 0.88 -14.82
C ALA A 34 -12.85 0.33 -14.17
N PRO A 35 -12.95 -0.65 -13.27
CA PRO A 35 -11.80 -1.21 -12.59
C PRO A 35 -10.84 -1.89 -13.55
N ARG A 36 -9.55 -1.80 -13.24
CA ARG A 36 -8.50 -2.51 -13.96
C ARG A 36 -7.78 -3.41 -13.00
N PHE A 37 -8.17 -4.68 -13.00
CA PHE A 37 -7.41 -5.74 -12.37
C PHE A 37 -6.67 -6.55 -13.43
N PRO A 38 -5.43 -7.00 -13.15
CA PRO A 38 -4.71 -6.84 -11.89
C PRO A 38 -4.25 -5.39 -11.65
N LEU A 39 -4.27 -4.95 -10.38
CA LEU A 39 -3.73 -3.66 -9.94
C LEU A 39 -2.41 -3.90 -9.22
N SER A 40 -1.38 -3.11 -9.51
CA SER A 40 -0.09 -3.23 -8.84
C SER A 40 0.09 -2.11 -7.81
N PHE A 41 0.43 -2.48 -6.58
CA PHE A 41 0.83 -1.54 -5.52
C PHE A 41 2.33 -1.61 -5.32
N HIS A 42 2.99 -0.47 -5.40
CA HIS A 42 4.42 -0.34 -5.12
C HIS A 42 4.60 0.60 -3.94
N TRP A 43 4.99 0.05 -2.79
CA TRP A 43 5.45 0.86 -1.66
C TRP A 43 6.97 1.01 -1.75
N VAL A 44 7.42 2.26 -1.79
CA VAL A 44 8.83 2.61 -1.93
C VAL A 44 9.24 3.64 -0.88
N PHE A 45 10.51 3.63 -0.54
CA PHE A 45 11.10 4.69 0.25
C PHE A 45 11.42 5.86 -0.70
N SER A 46 10.76 7.01 -0.63
CA SER A 46 10.91 8.06 -1.64
C SER A 46 12.35 8.58 -1.79
N ASN A 47 13.13 8.43 -0.72
CA ASN A 47 14.52 8.84 -0.58
C ASN A 47 15.53 7.70 -0.86
N ARG A 48 15.10 6.48 -1.20
CA ARG A 48 15.96 5.39 -1.65
C ARG A 48 15.30 4.66 -2.82
N VAL A 49 16.05 4.26 -3.84
CA VAL A 49 15.47 3.46 -4.95
C VAL A 49 15.00 2.06 -4.48
N ASP A 50 15.23 1.74 -3.20
CA ASP A 50 14.79 0.51 -2.54
C ASP A 50 13.26 0.42 -2.45
N LYS A 51 12.73 -0.58 -3.16
CA LYS A 51 11.33 -0.97 -3.06
C LYS A 51 11.12 -1.66 -1.71
N LEU A 52 10.06 -1.30 -0.99
CA LEU A 52 9.70 -1.97 0.26
C LEU A 52 8.96 -3.27 -0.05
N VAL A 53 7.90 -3.15 -0.83
CA VAL A 53 7.07 -4.27 -1.30
C VAL A 53 6.39 -3.92 -2.62
N ASN A 54 6.28 -4.90 -3.50
CA ASN A 54 5.45 -4.83 -4.70
C ASN A 54 4.35 -5.89 -4.59
N CYS A 55 3.09 -5.49 -4.70
CA CYS A 55 1.97 -6.41 -4.60
C CYS A 55 1.10 -6.35 -5.84
N LEU A 56 0.71 -7.51 -6.35
CA LEU A 56 -0.29 -7.66 -7.39
C LEU A 56 -1.63 -7.99 -6.74
N VAL A 57 -2.57 -7.06 -6.79
CA VAL A 57 -3.93 -7.18 -6.28
C VAL A 57 -4.86 -7.65 -7.40
N THR A 58 -5.62 -8.71 -7.12
CA THR A 58 -6.52 -9.37 -8.07
C THR A 58 -7.83 -9.75 -7.39
N ASN A 59 -8.83 -10.12 -8.20
CA ASN A 59 -10.09 -10.73 -7.75
C ASN A 59 -10.87 -9.91 -6.71
N CYS A 60 -10.81 -8.58 -6.76
CA CYS A 60 -11.62 -7.75 -5.88
C CYS A 60 -13.05 -7.63 -6.37
N SER A 61 -13.98 -7.59 -5.42
CA SER A 61 -15.30 -6.99 -5.57
C SER A 61 -15.21 -5.47 -5.45
N LEU A 62 -16.22 -4.75 -5.95
CA LEU A 62 -16.27 -3.28 -5.88
C LEU A 62 -17.62 -2.82 -5.33
N GLY A 63 -17.56 -1.89 -4.37
CA GLY A 63 -18.74 -1.18 -3.88
C GLY A 63 -19.21 -0.10 -4.87
N ALA A 64 -20.40 0.45 -4.60
CA ALA A 64 -21.03 1.48 -5.44
C ALA A 64 -20.19 2.78 -5.59
N GLY A 65 -19.26 3.02 -4.66
CA GLY A 65 -18.30 4.15 -4.72
C GLY A 65 -16.91 3.79 -5.22
N GLY A 66 -16.73 2.63 -5.86
CA GLY A 66 -15.45 2.19 -6.41
C GLY A 66 -14.44 1.68 -5.38
N ALA A 67 -14.84 1.56 -4.10
CA ALA A 67 -14.01 1.00 -3.05
C ALA A 67 -13.86 -0.54 -3.24
N PRO A 68 -12.65 -1.09 -3.19
CA PRO A 68 -12.41 -2.53 -3.30
C PRO A 68 -12.82 -3.28 -2.03
N SER A 69 -13.25 -4.53 -2.22
CA SER A 69 -13.50 -5.48 -1.15
C SER A 69 -13.21 -6.90 -1.60
N ASN A 70 -13.00 -7.83 -0.65
CA ASN A 70 -12.76 -9.25 -0.94
C ASN A 70 -11.61 -9.45 -1.96
N CYS A 71 -10.49 -8.78 -1.74
CA CYS A 71 -9.37 -8.79 -2.66
C CYS A 71 -8.42 -9.96 -2.39
N SER A 72 -7.74 -10.42 -3.42
CA SER A 72 -6.56 -11.29 -3.31
C SER A 72 -5.30 -10.48 -3.60
N ALA A 73 -4.20 -10.78 -2.92
CA ALA A 73 -2.91 -10.12 -3.17
C ALA A 73 -1.76 -11.11 -3.20
N ARG A 74 -0.82 -10.89 -4.12
CA ARG A 74 0.48 -11.57 -4.15
C ARG A 74 1.58 -10.55 -4.03
N CYS A 75 2.37 -10.64 -2.96
CA CYS A 75 3.37 -9.64 -2.63
C CYS A 75 4.80 -10.18 -2.73
N PHE A 76 5.69 -9.36 -3.27
CA PHE A 76 7.13 -9.55 -3.31
C PHE A 76 7.77 -8.50 -2.39
N VAL A 77 8.14 -8.93 -1.19
CA VAL A 77 8.78 -8.06 -0.18
C VAL A 77 10.28 -8.08 -0.37
N HIS A 78 10.91 -6.90 -0.32
CA HIS A 78 12.36 -6.79 -0.40
C HIS A 78 13.05 -7.50 0.77
N ALA A 79 14.23 -8.08 0.52
CA ALA A 79 14.92 -8.95 1.48
C ALA A 79 15.11 -8.31 2.87
N THR A 80 15.41 -7.01 2.92
CA THR A 80 15.62 -6.25 4.18
C THR A 80 14.35 -6.04 5.02
N HIS A 81 13.18 -6.28 4.43
CA HIS A 81 11.86 -6.07 5.04
C HIS A 81 11.03 -7.37 5.09
N GLN A 82 11.61 -8.50 4.69
CA GLN A 82 10.98 -9.82 4.75
C GLN A 82 10.45 -10.13 6.15
N GLY A 83 9.21 -10.63 6.23
CA GLY A 83 8.53 -10.93 7.50
C GLY A 83 8.07 -9.71 8.31
N ARG A 84 8.40 -8.48 7.89
CA ARG A 84 8.03 -7.24 8.59
C ARG A 84 6.93 -6.45 7.90
N VAL A 85 6.58 -6.78 6.66
CA VAL A 85 5.66 -6.00 5.85
C VAL A 85 4.36 -6.77 5.62
N GLU A 86 3.24 -6.07 5.79
CA GLU A 86 1.90 -6.58 5.55
C GLU A 86 1.08 -5.52 4.79
N LEU A 87 0.52 -5.90 3.65
CA LEU A 87 -0.36 -5.04 2.84
C LEU A 87 -1.82 -5.42 3.10
N PHE A 88 -2.68 -4.42 3.24
CA PHE A 88 -4.14 -4.55 3.21
C PHE A 88 -4.65 -4.24 1.80
N PRO A 89 -5.02 -5.23 0.97
CA PRO A 89 -5.32 -4.99 -0.43
C PRO A 89 -6.62 -4.22 -0.69
N GLU A 90 -7.56 -4.21 0.24
CA GLU A 90 -8.83 -3.51 0.13
C GLU A 90 -8.68 -1.98 0.22
N ASN A 91 -7.62 -1.49 0.86
CA ASN A 91 -7.38 -0.05 1.02
C ASN A 91 -5.96 0.38 0.62
N GLY A 92 -5.06 -0.56 0.33
CA GLY A 92 -3.67 -0.27 -0.05
C GLY A 92 -2.78 0.14 1.13
N SER A 93 -3.32 0.16 2.35
CA SER A 93 -2.57 0.48 3.57
C SER A 93 -1.51 -0.57 3.84
N LEU A 94 -0.46 -0.14 4.54
CA LEU A 94 0.68 -0.98 4.85
C LEU A 94 1.00 -0.96 6.33
N VAL A 95 1.23 -2.13 6.91
CA VAL A 95 1.86 -2.24 8.23
C VAL A 95 3.32 -2.63 8.07
N LEU A 96 4.19 -1.86 8.72
CA LEU A 96 5.59 -2.19 8.92
C LEU A 96 5.80 -2.55 10.40
N ARG A 97 6.13 -3.82 10.64
CA ARG A 97 6.39 -4.43 11.96
C ARG A 97 7.87 -4.33 12.31
N ASP A 98 8.20 -4.48 13.59
CA ASP A 98 9.58 -4.46 14.10
C ASP A 98 10.35 -3.26 13.53
N LEU A 99 9.84 -2.04 13.82
CA LEU A 99 10.41 -0.81 13.33
C LEU A 99 11.86 -0.63 13.76
N ARG A 100 12.68 -0.15 12.85
CA ARG A 100 14.10 0.13 13.05
C ARG A 100 14.37 1.60 12.77
N LEU A 101 15.45 2.14 13.34
CA LEU A 101 15.87 3.52 13.04
C LEU A 101 16.12 3.75 11.54
N SER A 102 16.56 2.71 10.82
CA SER A 102 16.75 2.74 9.36
C SER A 102 15.46 2.84 8.55
N ASP A 103 14.31 2.57 9.16
CA ASP A 103 12.99 2.63 8.51
C ASP A 103 12.40 4.05 8.56
N SER A 104 13.08 5.02 9.17
CA SER A 104 12.62 6.41 9.21
C SER A 104 12.86 7.12 7.87
N GLY A 105 11.81 7.65 7.26
CA GLY A 105 11.90 8.37 6.00
C GLY A 105 10.54 8.66 5.38
N VAL A 106 10.56 9.02 4.10
CA VAL A 106 9.36 9.31 3.33
C VAL A 106 8.97 8.05 2.58
N TYR A 107 7.69 7.71 2.62
CA TYR A 107 7.12 6.56 1.92
C TYR A 107 6.22 7.07 0.80
N SER A 108 6.31 6.44 -0.36
CA SER A 108 5.40 6.68 -1.48
C SER A 108 4.73 5.38 -1.91
N VAL A 109 3.51 5.53 -2.41
CA VAL A 109 2.72 4.44 -2.99
C VAL A 109 2.28 4.82 -4.41
N THR A 110 2.44 3.89 -5.36
CA THR A 110 2.04 4.04 -6.77
C THR A 110 1.39 2.79 -7.31
#